data_AF-A0A2D8VJ16-F1
#
_entry.id   AF-A0A2D8VJ16-F1
#
_cell.length_a   1.000
_cell.length_b   1.000
_cell.length_c   1.000
_cell.angle_alpha   90.00
_cell.angle_beta   90.00
_cell.angle_gamma   90.00
#
_symmetry.space_group_name_H-M   'P 1'
#
loop_
_entity.id
_entity.type
_entity.pdbx_description
1 polymer ?
#
loop_
_entity_poly.entity_id
_entity_poly.type
_entity_poly.pdbx_seq_one_letter_code
_entity_poly.pdbx_strand_id
1 'polypeptide(L)' 'SASLEPSYVLRALGRPDELAHSSIRFSFGRFTTEDEVRSVAETTKKVVAQLRELSPLWDMFKDGVDLEKVEWIPH' A
#
# COMPACT_ATOMS: atom_id res chain seq x y z
N SER A 1 -17.68 3.26 -3.43
CA SER A 1 -17.21 4.04 -2.27
C SER A 1 -15.81 4.54 -2.60
N ALA A 2 -15.73 5.58 -3.44
CA ALA A 2 -14.46 6.16 -3.86
C ALA A 2 -14.39 7.58 -3.28
N SER A 3 -14.23 7.64 -1.96
CA SER A 3 -13.69 8.84 -1.34
C SER A 3 -12.17 8.71 -1.39
N LEU A 4 -11.46 9.76 -1.78
CA LEU A 4 -10.00 9.82 -1.72
C LEU A 4 -9.49 9.78 -0.28
N GLU A 5 -10.35 10.02 0.72
CA GLU A 5 -10.00 10.04 2.14
C GLU A 5 -9.39 8.72 2.64
N PRO A 6 -8.33 8.78 3.47
CA PRO A 6 -7.73 7.60 4.05
C PRO A 6 -8.70 6.91 5.01
N SER A 7 -8.60 5.58 5.08
CA SER A 7 -9.48 4.75 5.91
C SER A 7 -9.51 5.23 7.36
N TYR A 8 -10.69 5.62 7.84
CA TYR A 8 -10.88 6.06 9.23
C TYR A 8 -10.50 4.96 10.26
N VAL A 9 -10.65 3.68 9.88
CA VAL A 9 -10.22 2.55 10.72
C VAL A 9 -8.70 2.51 10.83
N LEU A 10 -7.98 2.70 9.72
CA LEU A 10 -6.52 2.68 9.74
C LEU A 10 -5.95 3.89 10.50
N ARG A 11 -6.58 5.07 10.33
CA ARG A 11 -6.28 6.25 11.15
C ARG A 11 -6.49 6.00 12.63
N ALA A 12 -7.61 5.39 13.02
CA ALA A 12 -7.90 5.05 14.41
C ALA A 12 -6.90 4.04 15.01
N LEU A 13 -6.29 3.19 14.18
CA LEU A 13 -5.20 2.29 14.56
C LEU A 13 -3.83 2.98 14.60
N GLY A 14 -3.77 4.30 14.42
CA GLY A 14 -2.54 5.08 14.46
C GLY A 14 -1.68 4.95 13.20
N ARG A 15 -2.26 4.54 12.06
CA ARG A 15 -1.52 4.53 10.78
C ARG A 15 -1.47 5.94 10.20
N PRO A 16 -0.27 6.43 9.80
CA PRO A 16 -0.15 7.64 9.00
C PRO A 16 -1.04 7.60 7.76
N ASP A 17 -1.54 8.75 7.34
CA ASP A 17 -2.49 8.86 6.23
C ASP A 17 -1.92 8.27 4.94
N GLU A 18 -0.64 8.45 4.66
CA GLU A 18 0.06 7.84 3.52
C GLU A 18 -0.04 6.31 3.50
N LEU A 19 0.24 5.67 4.64
CA LEU A 19 0.14 4.22 4.78
C LEU A 19 -1.33 3.76 4.70
N ALA A 20 -2.26 4.59 5.17
CA ALA A 20 -3.68 4.32 5.04
C ALA A 20 -4.16 4.41 3.58
N HIS A 21 -3.61 5.33 2.77
CA HIS A 21 -3.89 5.42 1.33
C HIS A 21 -3.26 4.28 0.53
N SER A 22 -2.05 3.82 0.90
CA SER A 22 -1.37 2.71 0.22
C SER A 22 -1.83 1.33 0.70
N SER A 23 -2.93 1.24 1.46
CA SER A 23 -3.43 -0.01 2.03
C SER A 23 -4.42 -0.72 1.10
N ILE A 24 -4.25 -2.03 0.96
CA ILE A 24 -5.15 -2.91 0.20
C ILE A 24 -5.75 -3.95 1.13
N ARG A 25 -7.07 -4.17 1.04
CA ARG A 25 -7.76 -5.23 1.79
C ARG A 25 -8.11 -6.40 0.87
N PHE A 26 -7.47 -7.54 1.10
CA PHE A 26 -7.89 -8.81 0.53
C PHE A 26 -8.90 -9.48 1.45
N SER A 27 -9.92 -10.12 0.89
CA SER A 27 -10.94 -10.86 1.65
C SER A 27 -11.27 -12.13 0.91
N PHE A 28 -11.21 -13.26 1.62
CA PHE A 28 -11.44 -14.58 1.04
C PHE A 28 -12.77 -15.13 1.53
N GLY A 29 -13.42 -15.94 0.69
CA GLY A 29 -14.74 -16.51 0.96
C GLY A 29 -14.77 -18.02 0.75
N ARG A 30 -15.95 -18.61 0.93
CA ARG A 30 -16.19 -20.06 0.81
C ARG A 30 -15.72 -20.67 -0.51
N PHE A 31 -15.70 -19.88 -1.57
CA PHE A 31 -15.37 -20.32 -2.92
C PHE A 31 -13.94 -19.94 -3.36
N THR A 32 -13.17 -19.29 -2.48
CA THR A 32 -11.77 -18.97 -2.79
C THR A 32 -10.94 -20.24 -2.78
N THR A 33 -10.19 -20.45 -3.86
CA THR A 33 -9.26 -21.58 -4.02
C THR A 33 -7.83 -21.17 -3.69
N GLU A 34 -6.98 -22.15 -3.35
CA GLU A 34 -5.57 -21.90 -3.09
C GLU A 34 -4.85 -21.31 -4.33
N ASP A 35 -5.21 -21.78 -5.53
CA ASP A 35 -4.62 -21.31 -6.78
C ASP A 35 -4.92 -19.84 -7.05
N GLU A 36 -6.14 -19.37 -6.74
CA GLU A 36 -6.50 -17.95 -6.81
C GLU A 36 -5.67 -17.11 -5.83
N VAL A 37 -5.51 -17.58 -4.59
CA VAL A 37 -4.68 -16.90 -3.58
C VAL A 37 -3.23 -16.81 -4.04
N ARG A 38 -2.70 -17.89 -4.60
CA ARG A 38 -1.33 -17.94 -5.14
C ARG A 38 -1.16 -16.98 -6.31
N SER A 39 -2.11 -16.96 -7.23
CA SER A 39 -2.12 -16.04 -8.38
C SER A 39 -2.14 -14.57 -7.94
N VAL A 40 -3.01 -14.24 -6.99
CA VAL A 40 -3.09 -12.88 -6.41
C VAL A 40 -1.80 -12.50 -5.70
N ALA A 41 -1.21 -13.42 -4.91
CA ALA A 41 0.04 -13.16 -4.21
C ALA A 41 1.20 -12.85 -5.17
N GLU A 42 1.37 -13.66 -6.22
CA GLU A 42 2.44 -13.44 -7.22
C GLU A 42 2.21 -12.16 -8.03
N THR A 43 0.96 -11.88 -8.42
CA THR A 43 0.61 -10.63 -9.11
C THR A 43 0.89 -9.43 -8.22
N THR A 44 0.50 -9.49 -6.95
CA THR A 44 0.71 -8.39 -5.99
C THR A 44 2.19 -8.11 -5.81
N LYS A 45 3.02 -9.14 -5.61
CA LYS A 45 4.47 -9.00 -5.50
C LYS A 45 5.06 -8.31 -6.73
N LYS A 46 4.68 -8.78 -7.92
CA LYS A 46 5.16 -8.22 -9.19
C LYS A 46 4.80 -6.74 -9.32
N VAL A 47 3.54 -6.39 -9.11
CA VAL A 47 3.08 -5.00 -9.25
C VAL A 47 3.73 -4.09 -8.20
N VAL A 48 3.84 -4.53 -6.95
CA VAL A 48 4.51 -3.77 -5.90
C VAL A 48 5.99 -3.53 -6.24
N ALA A 49 6.69 -4.52 -6.80
CA ALA A 49 8.07 -4.34 -7.25
C ALA A 49 8.17 -3.29 -8.36
N GLN A 50 7.32 -3.36 -9.38
CA GLN A 50 7.28 -2.38 -10.48
C GLN A 50 6.97 -0.96 -9.99
N LEU A 51 6.00 -0.80 -9.09
CA LEU A 51 5.67 0.50 -8.52
C LEU A 51 6.84 1.08 -7.71
N ARG A 52 7.57 0.23 -7.00
CA ARG A 52 8.76 0.62 -6.23
C ARG A 52 9.95 1.00 -7.12
N GLU A 53 10.11 0.37 -8.28
CA GLU A 53 11.13 0.75 -9.27
C GLU A 53 10.91 2.16 -9.83
N LEU A 54 9.65 2.62 -9.87
CA LEU A 54 9.27 3.94 -10.39
C LEU A 54 9.09 4.99 -9.30
N SER A 55 9.23 4.63 -8.03
CA SER A 55 8.89 5.50 -6.90
C SER A 55 10.13 6.20 -6.34
N PRO A 56 10.23 7.54 -6.44
CA PRO A 56 11.31 8.30 -5.81
C PRO A 56 11.35 8.11 -4.29
N LEU A 57 10.20 7.85 -3.69
CA LEU A 57 10.05 7.60 -2.25
C LEU A 57 10.71 6.28 -1.84
N TRP A 58 10.64 5.29 -2.71
CA TRP A 58 11.29 4.02 -2.50
C TRP A 58 12.82 4.13 -2.64
N ASP A 59 13.30 4.99 -3.54
CA ASP A 59 14.73 5.31 -3.64
C ASP A 59 15.22 6.03 -2.38
N MET A 60 14.51 7.07 -1.93
CA MET A 60 14.81 7.76 -0.67
C MET A 60 14.83 6.81 0.54
N PHE A 61 13.88 5.88 0.62
CA PHE A 61 13.87 4.84 1.65
C PHE A 61 15.14 3.96 1.61
N LYS A 62 15.56 3.51 0.42
CA LYS A 62 16.79 2.70 0.26
C LYS A 62 18.05 3.48 0.65
N ASP A 63 18.06 4.78 0.43
CA ASP A 63 19.16 5.68 0.79
C ASP A 63 19.17 6.04 2.30
N GLY A 64 18.23 5.51 3.09
CA GLY A 64 18.15 5.69 4.53
C GLY A 64 17.52 7.02 4.94
N VAL A 65 16.81 7.69 4.04
CA VAL A 65 16.06 8.91 4.34
C VAL A 65 14.85 8.56 5.20
N ASP A 66 14.66 9.33 6.26
CA ASP A 66 13.47 9.26 7.10
C ASP A 66 12.27 9.88 6.36
N LEU A 67 11.42 9.02 5.81
CA LEU A 67 10.25 9.42 5.04
C LEU A 67 9.20 10.17 5.88
N GLU A 68 9.19 10.01 7.21
CA GLU A 68 8.27 10.75 8.09
C GLU A 68 8.60 12.25 8.15
N LYS A 69 9.80 12.64 7.72
CA LYS A 69 10.25 14.05 7.67
C LYS A 69 10.12 14.69 6.29
N VAL A 70 9.66 13.94 5.29
CA VAL A 70 9.45 14.46 3.94
C VAL A 70 8.17 15.31 3.97
N GLU A 71 8.26 16.59 3.58
CA GLU A 71 7.08 17.44 3.46
C GLU A 71 6.31 17.06 2.19
N TRP A 72 5.12 16.50 2.41
CA TRP A 72 4.22 16.10 1.35
C TRP A 72 3.35 17.27 0.91
N ILE A 73 3.23 17.47 -0.40
CA ILE A 73 2.24 18.39 -0.95
C ILE A 73 0.92 17.61 -1.03
N PRO A 74 -0.12 17.93 -0.22
CA PRO A 74 -1.43 17.32 -0.40
C PRO A 74 -2.01 17.76 -1.76
N HIS A 75 -2.54 16.80 -2.51
CA HIS A 75 -3.30 17.03 -3.74
C HIS A 75 -4.80 17.05 -3.47
#